data_AF-A0A7R9H4J4-F1
#
_entry.id   AF-A0A7R9H4J4-F1
#
_cell.length_a   1.000
_cell.length_b   1.000
_cell.length_c   1.000
_cell.angle_alpha   90.00
_cell.angle_beta   90.00
_cell.angle_gamma   90.00
#
_symmetry.space_group_name_H-M   'P 1'
#
loop_
_entity.id
_entity.type
_entity.pdbx_description
1 polymer ?
#
loop_
_entity_poly.entity_id
_entity_poly.type
_entity_poly.pdbx_seq_one_letter_code
_entity_poly.pdbx_strand_id
1 'polypeptide(L)' 'MFADTNTSHNYLLNCEDLVYVEATEAAWQKKLLSYQDWYHDQEAVKVNEAMRPGKALNQSELFGVEGSFRKLTVD' A
#
# COMPACT_ATOMS: atom_id res chain seq x y z
N MET A 1 -24.04 8.08 -31.03
CA MET A 1 -22.78 8.83 -31.10
C MET A 1 -22.21 8.91 -29.69
N PHE A 2 -21.52 7.86 -29.26
CA PHE A 2 -20.62 7.94 -28.12
C PHE A 2 -19.24 7.63 -28.70
N ALA A 3 -18.38 8.65 -28.75
CA ALA A 3 -17.01 8.47 -29.18
C ALA A 3 -16.27 7.84 -28.02
N ASP A 4 -16.06 6.54 -28.09
CA ASP A 4 -15.12 5.85 -27.22
C ASP A 4 -13.73 6.39 -27.59
N THR A 5 -13.28 7.42 -26.87
CA THR A 5 -11.89 7.84 -26.88
C THR A 5 -11.10 6.85 -26.03
N ASN A 6 -11.06 5.59 -26.48
CA ASN A 6 -9.96 4.71 -26.15
C ASN A 6 -8.77 5.21 -26.97
N THR A 7 -8.27 6.39 -26.56
CA THR A 7 -6.99 6.92 -26.95
C THR A 7 -5.99 5.92 -26.40
N SER A 8 -5.59 4.99 -27.28
CA SER A 8 -4.48 4.08 -27.07
C SER A 8 -3.25 4.89 -26.75
N HIS A 9 -3.06 5.21 -25.47
CA HIS A 9 -1.78 5.61 -24.92
C HIS A 9 -0.91 4.36 -24.92
N ASN A 10 -0.41 4.01 -26.11
CA ASN A 10 0.80 3.21 -26.21
C ASN A 10 1.93 4.11 -25.70
N TYR A 11 2.17 4.06 -24.39
CA TYR A 11 3.44 4.47 -23.83
C TYR A 11 4.47 3.47 -24.35
N LEU A 12 5.11 3.81 -25.46
CA LEU A 12 6.38 3.22 -25.83
C LEU A 12 7.34 3.60 -24.70
N LEU A 13 7.44 2.75 -23.69
CA LEU A 13 8.52 2.79 -22.72
C LEU A 13 9.80 2.60 -23.54
N ASN A 14 10.59 3.66 -23.66
CA ASN A 14 11.86 3.58 -24.36
C ASN A 14 12.77 2.63 -23.58
N CYS A 15 13.65 1.89 -24.27
CA CYS A 15 14.48 0.88 -23.59
C CYS A 15 15.37 1.49 -22.50
N GLU A 16 15.67 2.78 -22.60
CA GLU A 16 16.39 3.54 -21.58
C GLU A 16 15.61 3.66 -20.26
N ASP A 17 14.28 3.84 -20.33
CA ASP A 17 13.40 3.86 -19.16
C ASP A 17 13.25 2.47 -18.54
N LEU A 18 13.22 1.41 -19.36
CA LEU A 18 13.17 0.03 -18.89
C LEU A 18 14.45 -0.38 -18.13
N VAL A 19 15.63 0.03 -18.62
CA VAL A 19 16.92 -0.20 -17.94
C VAL A 19 16.97 0.52 -16.58
N TYR A 20 16.38 1.72 -16.48
CA TYR A 20 16.32 2.45 -15.21
C TYR A 20 15.37 1.77 -14.20
N VAL A 21 14.20 1.31 -14.64
CA VAL A 21 13.26 0.58 -13.78
C VAL A 21 13.90 -0.70 -13.25
N GLU A 22 14.57 -1.50 -14.08
CA GLU A 22 15.28 -2.72 -13.64
C GLU A 22 16.38 -2.40 -12.62
N ALA A 23 17.15 -1.33 -12.84
CA ALA A 23 18.18 -0.89 -11.90
C ALA A 23 17.60 -0.46 -10.55
N THR A 24 16.45 0.22 -10.55
CA THR A 24 15.75 0.60 -9.31
C THR A 24 15.21 -0.62 -8.58
N GLU A 25 14.60 -1.57 -9.28
CA GLU A 25 14.09 -2.81 -8.68
C GLU A 25 15.22 -3.58 -7.99
N ALA A 26 16.35 -3.77 -8.67
CA ALA A 26 17.52 -4.44 -8.11
C ALA A 26 18.08 -3.72 -6.86
N ALA A 27 18.08 -2.38 -6.86
CA ALA A 27 18.52 -1.60 -5.71
C ALA A 27 17.57 -1.76 -4.51
N TRP A 28 16.26 -1.74 -4.73
CA TRP A 28 15.25 -1.94 -3.69
C TRP A 28 15.25 -3.37 -3.14
N GLN A 29 15.43 -4.38 -4.00
CA GLN A 29 15.60 -5.77 -3.58
C GLN A 29 16.80 -5.93 -2.65
N LYS A 30 17.97 -5.37 -3.02
CA LYS A 30 19.17 -5.40 -2.16
C LYS A 30 18.94 -4.69 -0.82
N LYS A 31 18.25 -3.54 -0.84
CA LYS A 31 17.91 -2.82 0.38
C LYS A 31 16.99 -3.64 1.28
N LEU A 32 15.96 -4.28 0.74
CA LEU A 32 15.08 -5.17 1.51
C LEU A 32 15.85 -6.33 2.14
N LEU A 33 16.73 -6.99 1.38
CA LEU A 33 17.57 -8.07 1.90
C LEU A 33 18.49 -7.59 3.03
N SER A 34 19.01 -6.36 2.96
CA SER A 34 19.84 -5.80 4.05
C SER A 34 19.08 -5.60 5.38
N TYR A 35 17.75 -5.55 5.34
CA TYR A 35 16.91 -5.47 6.54
C TYR A 35 16.43 -6.83 7.05
N GLN A 36 16.87 -7.94 6.43
CA GLN A 36 16.43 -9.29 6.82
C GLN A 36 16.64 -9.56 8.33
N ASP A 37 17.82 -9.25 8.85
CA ASP A 37 18.13 -9.45 10.28
C ASP A 37 17.25 -8.56 11.17
N TRP A 38 17.02 -7.31 10.75
CA TRP A 38 16.11 -6.41 11.47
C TRP A 38 14.68 -6.96 11.52
N TYR A 39 14.17 -7.53 10.41
CA TYR A 39 12.86 -8.17 10.39
C TYR A 39 12.78 -9.40 11.30
N HIS A 40 13.85 -10.19 11.35
CA HIS A 40 13.94 -11.34 12.25
C HIS A 40 13.89 -10.88 13.72
N ASP A 41 14.60 -9.80 14.05
CA ASP A 41 14.56 -9.20 15.40
C ASP A 41 13.18 -8.61 15.74
N GLN A 42 12.49 -8.00 14.77
CA GLN A 42 11.13 -7.48 14.97
C GLN A 42 10.11 -8.59 15.26
N GLU A 43 10.34 -9.82 14.84
CA GLU A 43 9.40 -10.92 15.13
C GLU A 43 9.26 -11.18 16.63
N ALA A 44 10.33 -10.93 17.40
CA ALA A 44 10.30 -11.02 18.86
C ALA A 44 9.58 -9.82 19.52
N VAL A 45 9.44 -8.71 18.81
CA VAL A 45 8.80 -7.47 19.30
C VAL A 45 7.35 -7.42 18.85
N LYS A 46 6.53 -8.32 19.41
CA LYS A 46 5.08 -8.32 19.20
C LYS A 46 4.38 -7.70 20.40
N VAL A 47 3.42 -6.79 20.14
CA VAL A 47 2.59 -6.21 21.19
C VAL A 47 1.65 -7.28 21.72
N ASN A 48 1.69 -7.53 23.03
CA ASN A 48 0.69 -8.38 23.68
C ASN A 48 -0.60 -7.58 23.84
N GLU A 49 -1.53 -7.74 22.90
CA GLU A 49 -2.83 -7.05 22.91
C GLU A 49 -3.65 -7.29 24.19
N ALA A 50 -3.40 -8.37 24.93
CA ALA A 50 -4.07 -8.63 26.22
C ALA A 50 -3.62 -7.66 27.33
N MET A 51 -2.48 -6.99 27.17
CA MET A 51 -1.97 -6.00 28.13
C MET A 51 -2.44 -4.58 27.80
N ARG A 52 -3.18 -4.38 26.70
CA ARG A 52 -3.68 -3.07 26.31
C ARG A 52 -4.74 -2.61 27.33
N PRO A 53 -4.54 -1.49 28.05
CA PRO A 53 -5.52 -1.02 29.02
C PRO A 53 -6.79 -0.54 28.30
N GLY A 54 -7.95 -1.05 28.70
CA GLY A 54 -9.27 -0.66 28.17
C GLY A 54 -10.09 -1.83 27.63
N LYS A 55 -11.27 -1.53 27.06
CA LYS A 55 -12.09 -2.51 26.36
C LYS A 55 -11.36 -2.95 25.08
N ALA A 56 -11.45 -4.24 24.73
CA ALA A 56 -10.97 -4.73 23.45
C ALA A 56 -11.65 -3.93 22.32
N LEU A 57 -10.85 -3.15 21.59
CA LEU A 57 -11.35 -2.34 20.49
C LEU A 57 -11.50 -3.26 19.27
N ASN A 58 -12.74 -3.50 18.86
CA ASN A 58 -13.07 -4.11 17.58
C ASN A 58 -12.87 -3.09 16.44
N GLN A 59 -12.60 -3.58 15.23
CA GLN A 59 -12.43 -2.72 14.04
C GLN A 59 -13.59 -1.73 13.85
N SER A 60 -14.82 -2.14 14.16
CA SER A 60 -16.00 -1.29 14.05
C SER A 60 -16.06 -0.16 15.11
N GLU A 61 -15.41 -0.29 16.27
CA GLU A 61 -15.27 0.81 17.24
C GLU A 61 -14.11 1.76 16.85
N LEU A 62 -13.06 1.25 16.21
CA LEU A 62 -11.88 2.04 15.79
C LEU A 62 -12.11 2.89 14.55
N PHE A 63 -12.72 2.30 13.53
CA PHE A 63 -12.88 2.92 12.21
C PHE A 63 -14.33 3.38 11.95
N GLY A 64 -15.22 3.18 12.92
CA GLY A 64 -16.65 3.33 12.74
C GLY A 64 -17.22 2.21 11.84
N VAL A 65 -18.52 2.30 11.56
CA VAL A 65 -19.14 1.45 10.52
C VAL A 65 -18.43 1.73 9.20
N GLU A 66 -17.86 0.68 8.64
CA GLU A 66 -17.22 0.63 7.32
C GLU A 66 -18.02 1.46 6.31
N GLY A 67 -17.48 2.62 5.95
CA GLY A 67 -17.99 3.44 4.85
C GLY A 67 -19.35 4.12 5.07
N SER A 68 -19.48 5.04 6.02
CA SER A 68 -20.44 6.15 5.84
C SER A 68 -19.84 7.21 4.89
N PHE A 69 -19.59 6.83 3.64
CA PHE A 69 -19.34 7.82 2.59
C PHE A 69 -20.67 8.52 2.33
N ARG A 70 -20.93 9.62 3.05
CA ARG A 70 -22.14 10.39 2.86
C ARG A 70 -22.11 10.98 1.45
N LYS A 71 -23.03 10.54 0.59
CA LYS A 71 -23.21 11.13 -0.73
C LYS A 71 -23.59 12.60 -0.53
N LEU A 72 -22.67 13.51 -0.86
CA LEU A 72 -22.95 14.95 -0.85
C LEU A 72 -23.95 15.22 -1.97
N THR A 73 -25.20 15.48 -1.63
CA THR A 73 -26.16 16.07 -2.57
C THR A 73 -25.74 17.52 -2.79
N VAL A 74 -25.04 17.76 -3.90
CA VAL A 74 -24.83 19.10 -4.44
C VAL A 74 -26.06 19.41 -5.30
N ASP A 75 -26.67 20.57 -5.07
CA ASP A 75 -27.66 21.19 -5.96
C ASP A 75 -26.93 21.94 -7.08
#